data_AF-A0A1H9CKM6-F1
#
_entry.id   AF-A0A1H9CKM6-F1
#
_cell.length_a   1.000
_cell.length_b   1.000
_cell.length_c   1.000
_cell.angle_alpha   90.00
_cell.angle_beta   90.00
_cell.angle_gamma   90.00
#
_symmetry.space_group_name_H-M   'P 1'
#
loop_
_entity.id
_entity.type
_entity.pdbx_description
1 polymer ?
#
loop_
_entity_poly.entity_id
_entity_poly.type
_entity_poly.pdbx_seq_one_letter_code
_entity_poly.pdbx_strand_id
1 'polypeptide(L)'
;MDKIKGFLKGLRDAVAFSFSWLTICVIIVSLLSGNKIVTVSFLTKLFLLCLWGSISFTLCFRNQRFAKKGFMFSLTAFYILFIPVEIVMFYLMGIFSQAGSPGLWMMFGGIVVIMYLVSAIIDKVIMRRRSELYTEKLTAYNKLKD
;
A
#
# COMPACT_ATOMS: atom_id res chain seq x y z
N MET A 1 -24.05 7.73 9.74
CA MET A 1 -23.93 6.27 9.54
C MET A 1 -23.32 5.93 8.16
N ASP A 2 -23.58 6.73 7.12
CA ASP A 2 -23.10 6.46 5.75
C ASP A 2 -21.59 6.58 5.56
N LYS A 3 -20.91 7.46 6.30
CA LYS A 3 -19.44 7.59 6.27
C LYS A 3 -18.73 6.31 6.75
N ILE A 4 -19.30 5.62 7.75
CA ILE A 4 -18.74 4.37 8.31
C ILE A 4 -19.00 3.20 7.35
N LYS A 5 -20.20 3.11 6.76
CA LYS A 5 -20.51 2.11 5.73
C LYS A 5 -19.59 2.25 4.51
N GLY A 6 -19.38 3.48 4.04
CA GLY A 6 -18.44 3.76 2.96
C GLY A 6 -16.98 3.49 3.34
N PHE A 7 -16.63 3.62 4.62
CA PHE A 7 -15.31 3.27 5.15
C PHE A 7 -15.08 1.76 5.10
N LEU A 8 -15.99 0.97 5.68
CA LEU A 8 -15.93 -0.48 5.67
C LEU A 8 -15.94 -1.06 4.25
N LYS A 9 -16.76 -0.50 3.35
CA LYS A 9 -16.79 -0.93 1.95
C LYS A 9 -15.43 -0.75 1.27
N GLY A 10 -14.82 0.44 1.40
CA GLY A 10 -13.51 0.71 0.83
C GLY A 10 -12.40 -0.15 1.43
N LEU A 11 -12.46 -0.41 2.74
CA LEU A 11 -11.53 -1.30 3.41
C LEU A 11 -11.68 -2.74 2.92
N ARG A 12 -12.91 -3.26 2.83
CA ARG A 12 -13.19 -4.59 2.32
C ARG A 12 -12.67 -4.77 0.90
N ASP A 13 -12.94 -3.80 0.02
CA ASP A 13 -12.54 -3.88 -1.38
C ASP A 13 -10.99 -3.82 -1.50
N ALA A 14 -10.32 -3.01 -0.68
CA ALA A 14 -8.85 -2.95 -0.61
C ALA A 14 -8.23 -4.26 -0.09
N VAL A 15 -8.81 -4.88 0.94
CA VAL A 15 -8.37 -6.18 1.47
C VAL A 15 -8.57 -7.27 0.44
N ALA A 16 -9.74 -7.33 -0.21
CA ALA A 16 -10.04 -8.31 -1.23
C ALA A 16 -9.06 -8.20 -2.42
N PHE A 17 -8.79 -6.98 -2.88
CA PHE A 17 -7.84 -6.73 -3.97
C PHE A 17 -6.42 -7.16 -3.60
N SER A 18 -5.89 -6.66 -2.49
CA SER A 18 -4.52 -6.95 -2.03
C SER A 18 -4.31 -8.44 -1.73
N PHE A 19 -5.27 -9.08 -1.06
CA PHE A 19 -5.22 -10.50 -0.76
C PHE A 19 -5.30 -11.37 -2.02
N SER A 20 -6.21 -11.07 -2.95
CA SER A 20 -6.32 -11.83 -4.21
C SER A 20 -5.04 -11.71 -5.03
N TRP A 21 -4.50 -10.50 -5.16
CA TRP A 21 -3.27 -10.25 -5.90
C TRP A 21 -2.07 -10.99 -5.30
N LEU A 22 -1.84 -10.87 -3.99
CA LEU A 22 -0.74 -11.56 -3.32
C LEU A 22 -0.89 -13.08 -3.35
N THR A 23 -2.11 -13.59 -3.25
CA THR A 23 -2.36 -15.04 -3.35
C THR A 23 -2.01 -15.54 -4.76
N ILE A 24 -2.35 -14.80 -5.81
CA ILE A 24 -1.95 -15.14 -7.19
C ILE A 24 -0.42 -15.16 -7.32
N CYS A 25 0.27 -14.13 -6.82
CA CYS A 25 1.73 -14.10 -6.83
C CYS A 25 2.35 -15.30 -6.10
N VAL A 26 1.83 -15.65 -4.92
CA VAL A 26 2.28 -16.81 -4.14
C VAL A 26 2.07 -18.10 -4.93
N ILE A 27 0.91 -18.28 -5.56
CA ILE A 27 0.63 -19.48 -6.38
C ILE A 27 1.62 -19.58 -7.54
N ILE A 28 1.87 -18.49 -8.26
CA ILE A 28 2.84 -18.47 -9.37
C ILE A 28 4.23 -18.86 -8.88
N VAL A 29 4.71 -18.25 -7.79
CA VAL A 29 6.03 -18.57 -7.22
C VAL A 29 6.10 -20.02 -6.74
N SER A 30 5.04 -20.52 -6.11
CA SER A 30 4.93 -21.91 -5.66
C SER A 30 5.04 -22.89 -6.83
N LEU A 31 4.33 -22.62 -7.93
CA LEU A 31 4.38 -23.42 -9.16
C LEU A 31 5.77 -23.41 -9.79
N LEU A 32 6.43 -22.25 -9.87
CA LEU A 32 7.78 -22.12 -10.42
C LEU A 32 8.84 -22.81 -9.55
N SER A 33 8.66 -22.82 -8.23
CA SER A 33 9.60 -23.41 -7.28
C SER A 33 9.40 -24.93 -7.09
N GLY A 34 8.43 -25.54 -7.78
CA GLY A 34 8.09 -26.95 -7.65
C GLY A 34 7.40 -27.33 -6.32
N ASN A 35 7.19 -26.35 -5.43
CA ASN A 35 6.51 -26.56 -4.15
C ASN A 35 4.99 -26.53 -4.38
N LYS A 36 4.30 -27.62 -4.09
CA LYS A 36 2.85 -27.77 -4.34
C LYS A 36 1.97 -27.48 -3.13
N ILE A 37 2.55 -27.18 -1.97
CA ILE A 37 1.81 -27.09 -0.71
C ILE A 37 1.80 -25.65 -0.22
N VAL A 38 0.69 -24.96 -0.46
CA VAL A 38 0.36 -23.71 0.23
C VAL A 38 -0.51 -24.05 1.43
N THR A 39 0.04 -23.97 2.64
CA THR A 39 -0.69 -24.31 3.87
C THR A 39 -1.74 -23.26 4.21
N VAL A 40 -2.88 -23.68 4.73
CA VAL A 40 -3.94 -22.77 5.23
C VAL A 40 -3.39 -21.76 6.24
N SER A 41 -2.49 -22.18 7.13
CA SER A 41 -1.81 -21.29 8.09
C SER A 41 -1.05 -20.14 7.41
N PHE A 42 -0.40 -20.40 6.27
CA PHE A 42 0.30 -19.36 5.50
C PHE A 42 -0.70 -18.36 4.91
N LEU A 43 -1.79 -18.85 4.30
CA LEU A 43 -2.87 -18.01 3.77
C LEU A 43 -3.51 -17.13 4.85
N THR A 44 -3.75 -17.66 6.05
CA THR A 44 -4.30 -16.88 7.16
C THR A 44 -3.36 -15.75 7.59
N LYS A 45 -2.04 -16.04 7.68
CA LYS A 45 -1.04 -15.00 7.98
C LYS A 45 -1.00 -13.95 6.86
N LEU A 46 -1.06 -14.37 5.60
CA LEU A 46 -1.07 -13.46 4.46
C LEU A 46 -2.30 -12.55 4.48
N PHE A 47 -3.47 -13.11 4.81
CA PHE A 47 -4.70 -12.34 4.99
C PHE A 47 -4.58 -11.30 6.10
N LEU A 48 -4.01 -11.66 7.26
CA LEU A 48 -3.80 -10.71 8.36
C LEU A 48 -2.86 -9.57 7.97
N LEU A 49 -1.82 -9.85 7.19
CA LEU A 49 -0.92 -8.82 6.66
C LEU A 49 -1.67 -7.87 5.71
N CYS A 50 -2.47 -8.40 4.78
CA CYS A 50 -3.30 -7.59 3.88
C CYS A 50 -4.35 -6.75 4.63
N LEU A 51 -4.96 -7.32 5.66
CA LEU A 51 -5.91 -6.65 6.54
C LEU A 51 -5.24 -5.46 7.24
N TRP A 52 -4.06 -5.69 7.84
CA TRP A 52 -3.30 -4.63 8.50
C TRP A 52 -2.85 -3.55 7.52
N GLY A 53 -2.32 -3.94 6.36
CA GLY A 53 -1.92 -3.00 5.31
C GLY A 53 -3.08 -2.12 4.85
N SER A 54 -4.25 -2.71 4.65
CA SER A 54 -5.45 -1.99 4.25
C SER A 54 -6.00 -1.07 5.34
N ILE A 55 -5.91 -1.48 6.62
CA ILE A 55 -6.27 -0.62 7.77
C ILE A 55 -5.32 0.57 7.84
N SER A 56 -4.01 0.33 7.84
CA SER A 56 -2.98 1.37 7.91
C SER A 56 -3.09 2.35 6.74
N PHE A 57 -3.29 1.83 5.52
CA PHE A 57 -3.51 2.66 4.34
C PHE A 57 -4.75 3.53 4.50
N THR A 58 -5.87 2.94 4.90
CA THR A 58 -7.12 3.69 5.05
C THR A 58 -7.01 4.75 6.15
N LEU A 59 -6.32 4.46 7.27
CA LEU A 59 -6.08 5.42 8.34
C LEU A 59 -5.18 6.59 7.90
N CYS A 60 -4.12 6.33 7.16
CA CYS A 60 -3.18 7.36 6.72
C CYS A 60 -3.72 8.20 5.55
N PHE A 61 -4.40 7.60 4.58
CA PHE A 61 -4.80 8.29 3.36
C PHE A 61 -6.24 8.82 3.37
N ARG A 62 -7.16 8.21 4.13
CA ARG A 62 -8.57 8.62 4.16
C ARG A 62 -8.90 9.61 5.27
N ASN A 63 -8.02 9.76 6.27
CA ASN A 63 -8.26 10.63 7.39
C ASN A 63 -7.97 12.10 7.02
N GLN A 64 -8.96 12.98 7.21
CA GLN A 64 -8.86 14.40 6.86
C GLN A 64 -7.68 15.11 7.55
N ARG A 65 -7.26 14.64 8.74
CA ARG A 65 -6.10 15.19 9.45
C ARG A 65 -4.79 14.98 8.70
N PHE A 66 -4.65 13.86 8.00
CA PHE A 66 -3.48 13.52 7.20
C PHE A 66 -3.55 14.16 5.81
N ALA A 67 -4.75 14.25 5.21
CA ALA A 67 -4.96 14.95 3.95
C ALA A 67 -4.48 16.41 3.97
N LYS A 68 -4.63 17.12 5.10
CA LYS A 68 -4.16 18.51 5.26
C LYS A 68 -2.63 18.65 5.33
N LYS A 69 -1.90 17.58 5.69
CA LYS A 69 -0.44 17.58 5.85
C LYS A 69 0.31 17.20 4.57
N GLY A 70 -0.40 16.83 3.51
CA GLY A 70 0.16 16.47 2.21
C GLY A 70 0.42 14.96 2.05
N PHE A 71 0.52 14.53 0.79
CA PHE A 71 0.66 13.11 0.42
C PHE A 71 1.92 12.46 1.00
N MET A 72 3.06 13.16 0.95
CA MET A 72 4.34 12.65 1.49
C MET A 72 4.30 12.37 2.99
N PHE A 73 3.55 13.15 3.78
CA PHE A 73 3.38 12.90 5.21
C PHE A 73 2.55 11.63 5.46
N SER A 74 1.44 11.47 4.74
CA SER A 74 0.59 10.27 4.80
C SER A 74 1.35 9.01 4.38
N LEU A 75 2.17 9.11 3.33
CA LEU A 75 3.01 8.02 2.84
C LEU A 75 4.06 7.61 3.89
N THR A 76 4.76 8.58 4.47
CA THR A 76 5.78 8.32 5.49
C THR A 76 5.15 7.69 6.74
N ALA A 77 4.00 8.20 7.19
CA ALA A 77 3.26 7.62 8.31
C ALA A 77 2.79 6.19 8.02
N PHE A 78 2.35 5.90 6.78
CA PHE A 78 1.99 4.56 6.36
C PHE A 78 3.18 3.60 6.46
N TYR A 79 4.34 3.97 5.91
CA TYR A 79 5.54 3.14 5.99
C TYR A 79 5.97 2.88 7.44
N ILE A 80 5.92 3.89 8.32
CA ILE A 80 6.25 3.74 9.74
C ILE A 80 5.31 2.74 10.44
N LEU A 81 4.02 2.73 10.09
CA LEU A 81 3.03 1.81 10.67
C LEU A 81 3.04 0.42 10.05
N PHE A 82 3.45 0.31 8.78
CA PHE A 82 3.37 -0.92 8.02
C PHE A 82 4.66 -1.75 8.09
N ILE A 83 5.83 -1.14 7.91
CA ILE A 83 7.13 -1.85 7.85
C ILE A 83 7.39 -2.71 9.10
N PRO A 84 7.19 -2.24 10.35
CA PRO A 84 7.47 -3.06 11.53
C PRO A 84 6.60 -4.32 11.59
N VAL A 85 5.32 -4.18 11.25
CA VAL A 85 4.37 -5.31 11.25
C VAL A 85 4.67 -6.26 10.10
N GLU A 86 5.04 -5.74 8.93
CA GLU A 86 5.48 -6.54 7.79
C GLU A 86 6.70 -7.40 8.13
N ILE A 87 7.72 -6.81 8.77
CA ILE A 87 8.92 -7.54 9.23
C ILE A 87 8.53 -8.68 10.18
N VAL A 88 7.71 -8.39 11.21
CA VAL A 88 7.24 -9.41 12.16
C VAL A 88 6.48 -10.53 11.45
N MET A 89 5.61 -10.19 10.51
CA MET A 89 4.82 -11.17 9.74
C MET A 89 5.70 -12.03 8.83
N PHE A 90 6.75 -11.47 8.23
CA PHE A 90 7.69 -12.25 7.41
C PHE A 90 8.52 -13.23 8.23
N TYR A 91 8.88 -12.89 9.48
CA TYR A 91 9.44 -13.85 10.42
C TYR A 91 8.43 -14.95 10.78
N LEU A 92 7.18 -14.59 11.09
CA LEU A 92 6.13 -15.56 11.42
C LEU A 92 5.76 -16.49 10.24
N MET A 93 5.94 -16.03 9.01
CA MET A 93 5.75 -16.83 7.79
C MET A 93 6.97 -17.69 7.44
N GLY A 94 8.11 -17.52 8.14
CA GLY A 94 9.35 -18.23 7.84
C GLY A 94 10.06 -17.76 6.57
N ILE A 95 9.65 -16.62 5.99
CA ILE A 95 10.29 -15.99 4.83
C ILE A 95 11.68 -15.49 5.22
N PHE A 96 11.78 -14.85 6.39
CA PHE A 96 13.05 -14.59 7.06
C PHE A 96 13.28 -15.70 8.09
N SER A 97 13.86 -16.82 7.64
CA SER A 97 14.32 -17.91 8.51
C SER A 97 15.71 -17.58 9.06
N GLN A 98 15.88 -17.62 10.39
CA GLN A 98 17.08 -17.13 11.13
C GLN A 98 17.39 -15.66 10.82
N ALA A 99 18.60 -15.13 11.11
CA ALA A 99 18.96 -13.70 11.04
C ALA A 99 18.70 -12.99 9.68
N GLY A 100 18.10 -13.67 8.71
CA GLY A 100 17.91 -13.25 7.34
C GLY A 100 19.24 -13.31 6.62
N SER A 101 19.27 -13.97 5.46
CA SER A 101 20.40 -13.77 4.56
C SER A 101 20.55 -12.27 4.30
N PRO A 102 21.77 -11.69 4.39
CA PRO A 102 22.01 -10.29 4.07
C PRO A 102 21.43 -9.88 2.70
N GLY A 103 21.36 -10.82 1.76
CA GLY A 103 20.75 -10.63 0.45
C GLY A 103 19.24 -10.40 0.50
N LEU A 104 18.50 -11.10 1.35
CA LEU A 104 17.05 -10.91 1.49
C LEU A 104 16.72 -9.56 2.13
N TRP A 105 17.53 -9.12 3.10
CA TRP A 105 17.41 -7.78 3.69
C TRP A 105 17.72 -6.66 2.69
N MET A 106 18.75 -6.83 1.86
CA MET A 106 19.04 -5.89 0.76
C MET A 106 17.92 -5.83 -0.26
N MET A 107 17.35 -6.97 -0.66
CA MET A 107 16.20 -7.00 -1.58
C MET A 107 14.98 -6.31 -0.98
N PHE A 108 14.66 -6.61 0.29
CA PHE A 108 13.54 -5.98 0.98
C PHE A 108 13.72 -4.46 1.09
N GLY A 109 14.88 -4.00 1.57
CA GLY A 109 15.21 -2.57 1.65
C GLY A 109 15.17 -1.88 0.29
N GLY A 110 15.69 -2.55 -0.76
CA GLY A 110 15.63 -2.06 -2.13
C GLY A 110 14.20 -1.86 -2.64
N ILE A 111 13.31 -2.83 -2.43
CA ILE A 111 11.90 -2.74 -2.81
C ILE A 111 11.21 -1.57 -2.10
N VAL A 112 11.44 -1.43 -0.79
CA VAL A 112 10.87 -0.32 0.01
C VAL A 112 11.32 1.04 -0.54
N VAL A 113 12.62 1.21 -0.80
CA VAL A 113 13.17 2.46 -1.34
C VAL A 113 12.61 2.76 -2.74
N ILE A 114 12.58 1.76 -3.63
CA ILE A 114 12.05 1.93 -4.99
C ILE A 114 10.57 2.31 -4.94
N MET A 115 9.74 1.61 -4.15
CA MET A 115 8.32 1.96 -4.02
C MET A 115 8.13 3.37 -3.45
N TYR A 116 8.95 3.78 -2.49
CA TYR A 116 8.91 5.14 -1.95
C TYR A 116 9.24 6.19 -3.02
N LEU A 117 10.30 5.96 -3.80
CA LEU A 117 10.69 6.84 -4.90
C LEU A 117 9.61 6.93 -5.99
N VAL A 118 9.03 5.80 -6.41
CA VAL A 118 7.93 5.77 -7.37
C VAL A 118 6.74 6.57 -6.85
N SER A 119 6.39 6.40 -5.57
CA SER A 119 5.30 7.15 -4.93
C SER A 119 5.58 8.66 -4.90
N ALA A 120 6.82 9.06 -4.61
CA ALA A 120 7.24 10.46 -4.62
C ALA A 120 7.23 11.08 -6.03
N ILE A 121 7.60 10.30 -7.05
CA ILE A 121 7.52 10.73 -8.46
C ILE A 121 6.07 10.91 -8.89
N ILE A 122 5.19 9.96 -8.55
CA ILE A 122 3.75 10.04 -8.82
C ILE A 122 3.18 11.33 -8.22
N ASP A 123 3.52 11.65 -6.97
CA ASP A 123 3.10 12.89 -6.32
C ASP A 123 3.57 14.12 -7.09
N LYS A 124 4.86 14.22 -7.38
CA LYS A 124 5.43 15.39 -8.08
C LYS A 124 4.94 15.57 -9.50
N VAL A 125 4.73 14.49 -10.26
CA VAL A 125 4.41 14.55 -11.69
C VAL A 125 2.90 14.64 -11.92
N ILE A 126 2.12 13.78 -11.25
CA ILE A 126 0.68 13.66 -11.51
C ILE A 126 -0.10 14.75 -10.76
N MET A 127 0.26 15.08 -9.51
CA MET A 127 -0.46 16.13 -8.79
C MET A 127 -0.19 17.52 -9.39
N ARG A 128 1.05 17.77 -9.82
CA ARG A 128 1.42 19.06 -10.44
C ARG A 128 0.71 19.30 -11.77
N ARG A 129 0.67 18.28 -12.64
CA ARG A 129 -0.11 18.35 -13.90
C ARG A 129 -1.59 18.53 -13.65
N ARG A 130 -2.17 17.85 -12.64
CA ARG A 130 -3.58 18.07 -12.27
C ARG A 130 -3.83 19.48 -11.75
N SER A 131 -2.97 20.01 -10.87
CA SER A 131 -3.15 21.37 -10.36
C SER A 131 -3.11 22.41 -11.48
N GLU A 132 -2.22 22.26 -12.45
CA GLU A 132 -2.14 23.14 -13.62
C GLU A 132 -3.44 23.08 -14.45
N LEU A 133 -3.94 21.87 -14.74
CA LEU A 133 -5.18 21.65 -15.48
C LEU A 133 -6.43 22.19 -14.74
N TYR A 134 -6.49 22.06 -13.41
CA TYR A 134 -7.57 22.62 -12.62
C TYR A 134 -7.51 24.15 -12.55
N THR A 135 -6.31 24.73 -12.47
CA THR A 135 -6.11 26.18 -12.46
C THR A 135 -6.50 26.78 -13.81
N GLU A 136 -6.12 26.15 -14.92
CA GLU A 136 -6.52 26.55 -16.26
C GLU A 136 -8.05 26.55 -16.45
N LYS A 137 -8.72 25.47 -16.01
CA LYS A 137 -10.19 25.38 -16.06
C LYS A 137 -10.88 26.44 -15.19
N LEU A 138 -10.35 26.74 -14.00
CA LEU A 138 -10.89 27.79 -13.12
C LEU A 138 -10.72 29.18 -13.75
N THR A 139 -9.58 29.43 -14.38
CA THR A 139 -9.29 30.72 -15.04
C THR A 139 -10.19 30.92 -16.26
N ALA A 140 -10.43 29.86 -17.05
CA ALA A 140 -11.37 29.89 -18.17
C ALA A 140 -12.82 30.11 -17.70
N TYR A 141 -13.23 29.50 -16.59
CA TYR A 141 -14.57 29.67 -16.04
C TYR A 141 -14.81 31.09 -15.49
N ASN A 142 -13.81 31.69 -14.83
CA ASN A 142 -13.89 33.08 -14.38
C ASN A 142 -13.95 34.07 -15.57
N LYS A 143 -13.18 33.84 -16.63
CA LYS A 143 -13.23 34.66 -17.86
C LYS A 143 -14.56 34.57 -18.62
N LEU A 144 -15.35 33.52 -18.43
CA LEU A 144 -16.68 33.36 -19.02
C LEU A 144 -17.80 33.97 -18.17
N LYS A 145 -17.48 34.39 -16.94
CA LYS A 145 -18.44 34.94 -15.97
C LYS A 145 -18.41 36.47 -15.92
N ASP A 146 -17.31 37.09 -16.37
CA ASP A 146 -17.19 38.52 -16.68
C ASP A 146 -17.64 38.81 -18.13
#